data_AF-A0A8T4DX53-F1
#
_entry.id   AF-A0A8T4DX53-F1
#
_cell.length_a   1.000
_cell.length_b   1.000
_cell.length_c   1.000
_cell.angle_alpha   90.00
_cell.angle_beta   90.00
_cell.angle_gamma   90.00
#
_symmetry.space_group_name_H-M   'P 1'
#
loop_
_entity.id
_entity.type
_entity.pdbx_description
1 polymer ?
#
loop_
_entity_poly.entity_id
_entity_poly.type
_entity_poly.pdbx_seq_one_letter_code
_entity_poly.pdbx_strand_id
1 'polypeptide(L)'
;MKKTGVLILIAFITILSLYPTVQASDAGIVVDQHLVTISLATTGLQVDETIKVTNANTADQIVTSLRFWIQQSNQGTVKITELQSGIELIGLITGNIRTCNLSAANLTLPSGASMTLQVTYYLPTTEQNFVKTLLYDTTLFSVTYEDRDLFKGEHLLYGSDVNNAIWIRLYQPTEAPLNITMIIIVFSIVIIVLAALLFLLKKQRSKNKKTVAESEQTLTTKKTLLLSLLKDLEKQYRAQSISDETYNKIKDEYKQQAVDVMKKLDDLKK
;
A
#
# COMPACT_ATOMS: atom_id res chain seq x y z
N MET A 1 54.01 31.81 -48.92
CA MET A 1 53.16 30.92 -48.08
C MET A 1 52.20 31.62 -47.11
N LYS A 2 52.37 32.92 -46.78
CA LYS A 2 51.45 33.62 -45.84
C LYS A 2 50.11 34.07 -46.44
N LYS A 3 50.04 34.35 -47.75
CA LYS A 3 48.83 34.93 -48.40
C LYS A 3 47.74 33.89 -48.69
N THR A 4 48.12 32.65 -49.03
CA THR A 4 47.17 31.56 -49.30
C THR A 4 46.50 31.04 -48.04
N GLY A 5 47.21 30.98 -46.91
CA GLY A 5 46.63 30.59 -45.62
C GLY A 5 45.58 31.58 -45.11
N VAL A 6 45.80 32.89 -45.32
CA VAL A 6 44.83 33.94 -44.94
C VAL A 6 43.57 33.87 -45.80
N LEU A 7 43.70 33.60 -47.11
CA LEU A 7 42.56 33.42 -48.01
C LEU A 7 41.70 32.20 -47.64
N ILE A 8 42.32 31.08 -47.27
CA ILE A 8 41.59 29.88 -46.82
C ILE A 8 40.89 30.15 -45.47
N LEU A 9 41.53 30.86 -44.56
CA LEU A 9 40.94 31.21 -43.26
C LEU A 9 39.72 32.14 -43.42
N ILE A 10 39.82 33.15 -44.30
CA ILE A 10 38.70 34.06 -44.59
C ILE A 10 37.56 33.29 -45.26
N ALA A 11 37.87 32.42 -46.23
CA ALA A 11 36.86 31.56 -46.87
C ALA A 11 36.14 30.66 -45.84
N PHE A 12 36.88 30.09 -44.89
CA PHE A 12 36.32 29.23 -43.83
C PHE A 12 35.42 30.03 -42.87
N ILE A 13 35.82 31.25 -42.48
CA ILE A 13 35.02 32.13 -41.63
C ILE A 13 33.75 32.59 -42.36
N THR A 14 33.83 32.90 -43.66
CA THR A 14 32.66 33.28 -44.45
C THR A 14 31.68 32.11 -44.64
N ILE A 15 32.18 30.88 -44.78
CA ILE A 15 31.32 29.68 -44.85
C ILE A 15 30.62 29.43 -43.51
N LEU A 16 31.30 29.65 -42.38
CA LEU A 16 30.66 29.57 -41.05
C LEU A 16 29.59 30.66 -40.84
N SER A 17 29.73 31.84 -41.43
CA SER A 17 28.74 32.93 -41.31
C SER A 17 27.53 32.81 -42.24
N LEU A 18 27.58 31.91 -43.23
CA LEU A 18 26.49 31.67 -44.18
C LEU A 18 25.50 30.59 -43.72
N TYR A 19 25.74 29.95 -42.58
CA TYR A 19 24.73 29.12 -41.97
C TYR A 19 23.68 30.03 -41.31
N PRO A 20 22.42 30.02 -41.78
CA PRO A 20 21.37 30.68 -41.04
C PRO A 20 21.31 30.03 -39.66
N THR A 21 21.77 30.75 -38.63
CA THR A 21 21.46 30.40 -37.25
C THR A 21 19.99 30.71 -37.06
N VAL A 22 19.12 29.78 -37.47
CA VAL A 22 17.73 29.80 -37.02
C VAL A 22 17.82 29.60 -35.51
N GLN A 23 17.72 30.70 -34.76
CA GLN A 23 17.56 30.59 -33.33
C GLN A 23 16.23 29.88 -33.10
N ALA A 24 16.32 28.63 -32.65
CA ALA A 24 15.18 27.86 -32.21
C ALA A 24 14.60 28.60 -31.01
N SER A 25 13.43 29.21 -31.20
CA SER A 25 12.71 29.94 -30.16
C SER A 25 11.39 29.24 -29.93
N ASP A 26 11.16 28.83 -28.69
CA ASP A 26 9.88 28.39 -28.15
C ASP A 26 9.33 29.40 -27.11
N ALA A 27 9.87 30.62 -27.11
CA ALA A 27 9.41 31.70 -26.24
C ALA A 27 7.92 32.00 -26.50
N GLY A 28 7.18 32.32 -25.45
CA GLY A 28 5.76 32.69 -25.54
C GLY A 28 4.80 31.55 -25.87
N ILE A 29 5.25 30.30 -25.81
CA ILE A 29 4.35 29.14 -25.91
C ILE A 29 3.58 28.95 -24.61
N VAL A 30 2.27 28.79 -24.76
CA VAL A 30 1.34 28.38 -23.72
C VAL A 30 0.64 27.09 -24.18
N VAL A 31 0.40 26.17 -23.25
CA VAL A 31 -0.35 24.94 -23.49
C VAL A 31 -1.78 25.16 -23.04
N ASP A 32 -2.71 25.28 -23.99
CA ASP A 32 -4.13 25.43 -23.67
C ASP A 32 -4.69 24.15 -23.03
N GLN A 33 -4.22 23.00 -23.51
CA GLN A 33 -4.72 21.71 -23.08
C GLN A 33 -3.65 20.64 -23.27
N HIS A 34 -3.44 19.82 -22.23
CA HIS A 34 -2.59 18.65 -22.25
C HIS A 34 -3.36 17.47 -21.65
N LEU A 35 -3.82 16.58 -22.52
CA LEU A 35 -4.53 15.36 -22.13
C LEU A 35 -3.57 14.19 -22.27
N VAL A 36 -3.47 13.37 -21.25
CA VAL A 36 -2.68 12.14 -21.26
C VAL A 36 -3.63 10.97 -21.04
N THR A 37 -3.63 10.04 -21.98
CA THR A 37 -4.34 8.76 -21.87
C THR A 37 -3.33 7.65 -21.80
N ILE A 38 -3.43 6.81 -20.78
CA ILE A 38 -2.54 5.68 -20.57
C ILE A 38 -3.37 4.40 -20.67
N SER A 39 -3.00 3.49 -21.55
CA SER A 39 -3.73 2.24 -21.79
C SER A 39 -2.80 1.03 -21.84
N LEU A 40 -3.33 -0.13 -21.51
CA LEU A 40 -2.65 -1.41 -21.61
C LEU A 40 -2.56 -1.83 -23.08
N ALA A 41 -1.34 -1.93 -23.59
CA ALA A 41 -1.04 -2.48 -24.89
C ALA A 41 -0.30 -3.82 -24.75
N THR A 42 -0.18 -4.55 -25.85
CA THR A 42 0.51 -5.86 -25.89
C THR A 42 2.00 -5.76 -25.51
N THR A 43 2.63 -4.61 -25.74
CA THR A 43 4.06 -4.37 -25.56
C THR A 43 4.42 -3.58 -24.30
N GLY A 44 3.43 -3.09 -23.54
CA GLY A 44 3.66 -2.13 -22.47
C GLY A 44 2.42 -1.33 -22.12
N LEU A 45 2.63 -0.29 -21.31
CA LEU A 45 1.63 0.77 -21.16
C LEU A 45 1.84 1.78 -22.30
N GLN A 46 0.86 1.91 -23.18
CA GLN A 46 0.86 2.95 -24.20
C GLN A 46 0.45 4.26 -23.56
N VAL A 47 1.23 5.31 -23.80
CA VAL A 47 0.93 6.67 -23.38
C VAL A 47 0.68 7.50 -24.63
N ASP A 48 -0.54 8.00 -24.73
CA ASP A 48 -0.97 8.92 -25.77
C ASP A 48 -1.24 10.28 -25.16
N GLU A 49 -0.43 11.27 -25.53
CA GLU A 49 -0.61 12.64 -25.10
C GLU A 49 -1.12 13.51 -26.24
N THR A 50 -2.21 14.23 -26.00
CA THR A 50 -2.72 15.27 -26.90
C THR A 50 -2.42 16.63 -26.31
N ILE A 51 -1.62 17.43 -27.01
CA ILE A 51 -1.10 18.72 -26.53
C ILE A 51 -1.55 19.80 -27.52
N LYS A 52 -2.38 20.73 -27.05
CA LYS A 52 -2.74 21.93 -27.79
C LYS A 52 -1.89 23.09 -27.31
N VAL A 53 -1.05 23.62 -28.20
CA VAL A 53 -0.17 24.76 -27.93
C VAL A 53 -0.66 26.00 -28.65
N THR A 54 -0.45 27.16 -28.06
CA THR A 54 -0.73 28.47 -28.63
C THR A 54 0.49 29.37 -28.48
N ASN A 55 0.83 30.09 -29.55
CA ASN A 55 1.84 31.13 -29.51
C ASN A 55 1.22 32.42 -28.96
N ALA A 56 1.49 32.72 -27.69
CA ALA A 56 1.00 33.90 -26.97
C ALA A 56 1.93 35.12 -27.07
N ASN A 57 2.97 35.07 -27.92
CA ASN A 57 3.78 36.26 -28.18
C ASN A 57 2.92 37.39 -28.75
N THR A 58 3.40 38.62 -28.56
CA THR A 58 2.84 39.80 -29.21
C THR A 58 3.76 40.20 -30.37
N ALA A 59 3.18 40.62 -31.50
CA ALA A 59 3.85 40.87 -32.79
C ALA A 59 4.20 39.60 -33.62
N ASP A 60 4.72 39.78 -34.84
CA ASP A 60 4.99 38.74 -35.87
C ASP A 60 6.09 37.69 -35.48
N GLN A 61 6.26 37.42 -34.20
CA GLN A 61 7.19 36.43 -33.68
C GLN A 61 6.63 35.03 -33.93
N ILE A 62 7.29 34.30 -34.82
CA ILE A 62 6.97 32.92 -35.16
C ILE A 62 7.75 31.98 -34.25
N VAL A 63 7.06 31.01 -33.66
CA VAL A 63 7.71 29.91 -32.95
C VAL A 63 8.20 28.88 -33.96
N THR A 64 9.48 28.54 -33.88
CA THR A 64 10.16 27.64 -34.83
C THR A 64 10.51 26.29 -34.23
N SER A 65 10.40 26.14 -32.91
CA SER A 65 10.67 24.88 -32.22
C SER A 65 9.72 24.64 -31.07
N LEU A 66 9.46 23.37 -30.76
CA LEU A 66 8.70 22.96 -29.58
C LEU A 66 9.47 21.87 -28.82
N ARG A 67 9.32 21.85 -27.51
CA ARG A 67 9.95 20.87 -26.63
C ARG A 67 8.89 20.02 -25.94
N PHE A 68 9.14 18.72 -25.88
CA PHE A 68 8.27 17.76 -25.18
C PHE A 68 9.09 16.98 -24.20
N TRP A 69 8.68 16.95 -22.93
CA TRP A 69 9.25 16.05 -21.95
C TRP A 69 8.53 14.71 -22.06
N ILE A 70 9.26 13.62 -22.20
CA ILE A 70 8.73 12.27 -22.37
C ILE A 70 9.24 11.42 -21.21
N GLN A 71 8.33 10.73 -20.50
CA GLN A 71 8.74 9.69 -19.57
C GLN A 71 9.25 8.53 -20.41
N GLN A 72 10.56 8.44 -20.61
CA GLN A 72 11.13 7.34 -21.36
C GLN A 72 11.65 6.28 -20.39
N SER A 73 11.20 5.05 -20.58
CA SER A 73 12.03 3.89 -20.22
C SER A 73 12.92 3.57 -21.41
N ASN A 74 14.14 3.09 -21.17
CA ASN A 74 15.23 2.96 -22.15
C ASN A 74 14.95 2.14 -23.45
N GLN A 75 13.70 1.78 -23.76
CA GLN A 75 13.33 0.79 -24.78
C GLN A 75 12.24 1.22 -25.79
N GLY A 76 11.72 2.45 -25.77
CA GLY A 76 10.58 2.86 -26.62
C GLY A 76 10.91 3.83 -27.76
N THR A 77 10.30 3.61 -28.94
CA THR A 77 10.16 4.62 -30.00
C THR A 77 9.13 5.66 -29.58
N VAL A 78 9.46 6.95 -29.70
CA VAL A 78 8.52 8.06 -29.45
C VAL A 78 8.07 8.60 -30.81
N LYS A 79 6.77 8.68 -31.02
CA LYS A 79 6.18 9.30 -32.22
C LYS A 79 5.54 10.63 -31.83
N ILE A 80 5.87 11.71 -32.55
CA ILE A 80 5.30 13.04 -32.34
C ILE A 80 4.68 13.47 -33.68
N THR A 81 3.38 13.75 -33.71
CA THR A 81 2.66 14.07 -34.94
C THR A 81 1.87 15.36 -34.76
N GLU A 82 1.92 16.27 -35.73
CA GLU A 82 0.99 17.40 -35.80
C GLU A 82 -0.33 16.90 -36.40
N LEU A 83 -1.43 17.03 -35.65
CA LEU A 83 -2.67 16.31 -35.95
C LEU A 83 -3.41 16.85 -37.18
N GLN A 84 -3.29 18.13 -37.52
CA GLN A 84 -4.04 18.70 -38.64
C GLN A 84 -3.43 18.32 -40.00
N SER A 85 -2.10 18.40 -40.11
CA SER A 85 -1.33 18.06 -41.30
C SER A 85 -0.96 16.58 -41.37
N GLY A 86 -0.95 15.87 -40.23
CA GLY A 86 -0.48 14.50 -40.12
C GLY A 86 1.05 14.35 -40.23
N ILE A 87 1.80 15.46 -40.19
CA ILE A 87 3.25 15.46 -40.33
C ILE A 87 3.88 14.94 -39.03
N GLU A 88 4.75 13.93 -39.17
CA GLU A 88 5.56 13.44 -38.06
C GLU A 88 6.78 14.35 -37.83
N LEU A 89 6.96 14.77 -36.59
CA LEU A 89 8.05 15.62 -36.15
C LEU A 89 9.20 14.77 -35.61
N ILE A 90 10.39 14.97 -36.18
CA ILE A 90 11.63 14.34 -35.70
C ILE A 90 12.28 15.27 -34.67
N GLY A 91 12.27 14.85 -33.40
CA GLY A 91 12.84 15.62 -32.30
C GLY A 91 14.30 15.24 -32.01
N LEU A 92 15.15 16.25 -31.78
CA LEU A 92 16.46 16.06 -31.18
C LEU A 92 16.30 15.57 -29.74
N ILE A 93 17.01 14.49 -29.38
CA ILE A 93 16.91 13.83 -28.09
C ILE A 93 17.96 14.41 -27.12
N THR A 94 17.51 14.96 -26.00
CA THR A 94 18.39 15.35 -24.88
C THR A 94 17.78 14.87 -23.56
N GLY A 95 18.21 13.70 -23.10
CA GLY A 95 17.57 13.00 -21.98
C GLY A 95 16.08 12.73 -22.26
N ASN A 96 15.22 13.19 -21.36
CA ASN A 96 13.76 13.07 -21.48
C ASN A 96 13.14 14.14 -22.40
N ILE A 97 13.91 15.11 -22.89
CA ILE A 97 13.39 16.18 -23.75
C ILE A 97 13.53 15.78 -25.21
N ARG A 98 12.48 16.05 -25.99
CA ARG A 98 12.43 16.00 -27.44
C ARG A 98 12.25 17.41 -27.96
N THR A 99 13.24 17.94 -28.67
CA THR A 99 13.18 19.28 -29.28
C THR A 99 12.88 19.13 -30.76
N CYS A 100 11.67 19.46 -31.18
CA CYS A 100 11.21 19.39 -32.56
C CYS A 100 11.37 20.75 -33.24
N ASN A 101 12.06 20.80 -34.36
CA ASN A 101 12.13 21.99 -35.21
C ASN A 101 10.94 21.97 -36.19
N LEU A 102 10.00 22.91 -36.01
CA LEU A 102 8.81 23.02 -36.87
C LEU A 102 9.17 23.41 -38.29
N SER A 103 10.11 24.34 -38.46
CA SER A 103 10.53 24.83 -39.79
C SER A 103 11.19 23.72 -40.63
N ALA A 104 11.87 22.78 -40.00
CA ALA A 104 12.43 21.61 -40.68
C ALA A 104 11.35 20.68 -41.26
N ALA A 105 10.14 20.75 -40.71
CA ALA A 105 8.96 20.01 -41.16
C ALA A 105 8.00 20.88 -42.00
N ASN A 106 8.43 22.07 -42.44
CA ASN A 106 7.60 23.08 -43.12
C ASN A 106 6.37 23.53 -42.32
N LEU A 107 6.46 23.47 -41.00
CA LEU A 107 5.45 23.96 -40.09
C LEU A 107 5.90 25.28 -39.46
N THR A 108 4.95 26.17 -39.23
CA THR A 108 5.17 27.44 -38.54
C THR A 108 4.05 27.69 -37.57
N LEU A 109 4.34 28.29 -36.42
CA LEU A 109 3.32 28.70 -35.46
C LEU A 109 3.35 30.22 -35.30
N PRO A 110 2.57 30.97 -36.11
CA PRO A 110 2.47 32.43 -36.02
C PRO A 110 1.90 32.90 -34.68
N SER A 111 2.11 34.17 -34.36
CA SER A 111 1.52 34.82 -33.18
C SER A 111 0.00 34.67 -33.17
N GLY A 112 -0.56 34.26 -32.02
CA GLY A 112 -1.99 34.03 -31.82
C GLY A 112 -2.54 32.74 -32.45
N ALA A 113 -1.73 31.98 -33.17
CA ALA A 113 -2.14 30.70 -33.74
C ALA A 113 -1.96 29.55 -32.73
N SER A 114 -2.76 28.50 -32.93
CA SER A 114 -2.70 27.26 -32.15
C SER A 114 -2.40 26.06 -33.04
N MET A 115 -1.79 25.03 -32.45
CA MET A 115 -1.48 23.76 -33.09
C MET A 115 -1.76 22.62 -32.11
N THR A 116 -2.22 21.48 -32.62
CA THR A 116 -2.47 20.29 -31.79
C THR A 116 -1.52 19.17 -32.19
N LEU A 117 -0.87 18.59 -31.19
CA LEU A 117 0.15 17.57 -31.35
C LEU A 117 -0.27 16.31 -30.61
N GLN A 118 0.02 15.16 -31.22
CA GLN A 118 -0.10 13.86 -30.60
C GLN A 118 1.28 13.29 -30.35
N VAL A 119 1.52 12.86 -29.11
CA VAL A 119 2.77 12.24 -28.68
C VAL A 119 2.45 10.84 -28.17
N THR A 120 2.98 9.82 -28.83
CA THR A 120 2.75 8.41 -28.49
C THR A 120 4.06 7.73 -28.12
N TYR A 121 4.09 7.04 -26.98
CA TYR A 121 5.24 6.26 -26.52
C TYR A 121 4.80 5.13 -25.58
N TYR A 122 5.76 4.28 -25.19
CA TYR A 122 5.50 3.11 -24.35
C TYR A 122 6.32 3.14 -23.06
N LEU A 123 5.66 2.82 -21.95
CA LEU A 123 6.26 2.54 -20.65
C LEU A 123 6.24 1.03 -20.36
N PRO A 124 7.14 0.53 -19.50
CA PRO A 124 7.14 -0.88 -19.10
C PRO A 124 5.84 -1.22 -18.36
N THR A 125 5.36 -2.45 -18.52
CA THR A 125 4.16 -2.94 -17.78
C THR A 125 4.35 -2.95 -16.26
N THR A 126 5.60 -2.93 -15.79
CA THR A 126 5.95 -2.87 -14.36
C THR A 126 5.95 -1.44 -13.80
N GLU A 127 5.71 -0.42 -14.63
CA GLU A 127 5.73 0.98 -14.20
C GLU A 127 4.59 1.25 -13.21
N GLN A 128 4.94 1.81 -12.05
CA GLN A 128 3.96 2.09 -10.98
C GLN A 128 3.50 3.54 -10.98
N ASN A 129 4.34 4.43 -11.52
CA ASN A 129 4.08 5.86 -11.50
C ASN A 129 4.25 6.45 -12.90
N PHE A 130 3.27 7.25 -13.30
CA PHE A 130 3.44 8.20 -14.37
C PHE A 130 4.04 9.48 -13.80
N VAL A 131 5.12 9.95 -14.40
CA VAL A 131 5.82 11.16 -14.04
C VAL A 131 5.76 12.10 -15.22
N LYS A 132 5.44 13.37 -14.99
CA LYS A 132 5.41 14.37 -16.06
C LYS A 132 6.03 15.68 -15.61
N THR A 133 6.94 16.22 -16.43
CA THR A 133 7.43 17.60 -16.25
C THR A 133 6.78 18.49 -17.30
N LEU A 134 6.09 19.54 -16.86
CA LEU A 134 5.55 20.57 -17.75
C LEU A 134 6.69 21.51 -18.16
N LEU A 135 6.75 21.85 -19.46
CA LEU A 135 7.79 22.72 -20.04
C LEU A 135 7.28 24.12 -20.39
N TYR A 136 5.97 24.35 -20.21
CA TYR A 136 5.25 25.57 -20.56
C TYR A 136 4.12 25.80 -19.57
N ASP A 137 3.69 27.05 -19.44
CA ASP A 137 2.46 27.38 -18.72
C ASP A 137 1.29 26.61 -19.34
N THR A 138 0.53 25.91 -18.51
CA THR A 138 -0.49 24.94 -18.94
C THR A 138 -1.83 25.27 -18.31
N THR A 139 -2.82 25.62 -19.14
CA THR A 139 -4.17 25.98 -18.67
C THR A 139 -4.93 24.77 -18.14
N LEU A 140 -4.81 23.61 -18.79
CA LEU A 140 -5.46 22.37 -18.38
C LEU A 140 -4.52 21.18 -18.60
N PHE A 141 -4.27 20.39 -17.55
CA PHE A 141 -3.57 19.13 -17.60
C PHE A 141 -4.43 18.02 -16.99
N SER A 142 -4.61 16.92 -17.72
CA SER A 142 -5.42 15.78 -17.28
C SER A 142 -4.73 14.47 -17.61
N VAL A 143 -4.80 13.51 -16.69
CA VAL A 143 -4.25 12.17 -16.88
C VAL A 143 -5.32 11.12 -16.60
N THR A 144 -5.58 10.29 -17.60
CA THR A 144 -6.48 9.13 -17.52
C THR A 144 -5.68 7.85 -17.69
N TYR A 145 -6.07 6.81 -16.96
CA TYR A 145 -5.53 5.46 -17.09
C TYR A 145 -6.68 4.50 -17.31
N GLU A 146 -6.74 3.88 -18.49
CA GLU A 146 -7.93 3.20 -19.00
C GLU A 146 -9.12 4.18 -18.95
N ASP A 147 -10.19 3.82 -18.22
CA ASP A 147 -11.38 4.65 -18.01
C ASP A 147 -11.36 5.45 -16.68
N ARG A 148 -10.21 5.52 -15.99
CA ARG A 148 -10.09 6.17 -14.68
C ARG A 148 -9.35 7.50 -14.78
N ASP A 149 -9.98 8.57 -14.32
CA ASP A 149 -9.34 9.86 -14.12
C ASP A 149 -8.37 9.78 -12.93
N LEU A 150 -7.07 9.91 -13.18
CA LEU A 150 -6.04 9.88 -12.15
C LEU A 150 -5.67 11.26 -11.64
N PHE A 151 -5.70 12.26 -12.51
CA PHE A 151 -5.31 13.63 -12.17
C PHE A 151 -5.98 14.64 -13.08
N LYS A 152 -6.37 15.78 -12.51
CA LYS A 152 -6.76 16.98 -13.25
C LYS A 152 -6.23 18.22 -12.54
N GLY A 153 -5.52 19.07 -13.28
CA GLY A 153 -4.99 20.34 -12.80
C GLY A 153 -5.28 21.47 -13.79
N GLU A 154 -5.49 22.66 -13.27
CA GLU A 154 -5.82 23.85 -14.05
C GLU A 154 -4.85 24.98 -13.68
N HIS A 155 -4.52 25.85 -14.64
CA HIS A 155 -3.64 27.01 -14.49
C HIS A 155 -2.27 26.67 -13.86
N LEU A 156 -1.60 25.65 -14.37
CA LEU A 156 -0.30 25.18 -13.91
C LEU A 156 0.82 26.04 -14.51
N LEU A 157 1.55 26.74 -13.65
CA LEU A 157 2.65 27.60 -14.06
C LEU A 157 3.95 26.81 -14.21
N TYR A 158 4.71 27.12 -15.26
CA TYR A 158 6.05 26.60 -15.47
C TYR A 158 7.09 27.54 -14.85
N GLY A 159 7.87 27.02 -13.91
CA GLY A 159 9.07 27.69 -13.40
C GLY A 159 10.32 26.92 -13.78
N SER A 160 11.24 27.52 -14.53
CA SER A 160 12.51 26.89 -14.96
C SER A 160 13.39 26.42 -13.80
N ASP A 161 13.25 27.05 -12.64
CA ASP A 161 14.11 26.86 -11.47
C ASP A 161 13.51 25.89 -10.45
N VAL A 162 12.29 25.39 -10.71
CA VAL A 162 11.54 24.52 -9.82
C VAL A 162 11.40 23.14 -10.46
N ASN A 163 11.61 22.09 -9.67
CA ASN A 163 11.35 20.73 -10.12
C ASN A 163 9.83 20.51 -10.30
N ASN A 164 9.32 20.77 -11.49
CA ASN A 164 7.89 20.69 -11.84
C ASN A 164 7.44 19.27 -12.21
N ALA A 165 8.10 18.24 -11.67
CA ALA A 165 7.73 16.86 -11.92
C ALA A 165 6.49 16.49 -11.10
N ILE A 166 5.39 16.21 -11.79
CA ILE A 166 4.14 15.70 -11.25
C ILE A 166 4.23 14.17 -11.22
N TRP A 167 4.08 13.56 -10.04
CA TRP A 167 4.11 12.11 -9.86
C TRP A 167 2.69 11.59 -9.61
N ILE A 168 2.22 10.70 -10.48
CA ILE A 168 0.88 10.15 -10.48
C ILE A 168 0.99 8.64 -10.38
N ARG A 169 0.43 8.05 -9.32
CA ARG A 169 0.46 6.60 -9.14
C ARG A 169 -0.60 5.95 -10.05
N LEU A 170 -0.18 5.02 -10.92
CA LEU A 170 -1.05 4.33 -11.87
C LEU A 170 -1.92 3.26 -11.20
N TYR A 171 -1.37 2.62 -10.18
CA TYR A 171 -2.05 1.58 -9.42
C TYR A 171 -2.20 1.98 -7.96
N GLN A 172 -3.44 2.17 -7.50
CA GLN A 172 -3.73 2.18 -6.07
C GLN A 172 -3.84 0.72 -5.61
N PRO A 173 -2.94 0.20 -4.76
CA PRO A 173 -3.14 -1.10 -4.16
C PRO A 173 -4.44 -1.07 -3.35
N THR A 174 -5.45 -1.78 -3.84
CA THR A 174 -6.73 -2.05 -3.17
C THR A 174 -6.60 -3.11 -2.08
N GLU A 175 -5.38 -3.40 -1.61
CA GLU A 175 -5.20 -3.97 -0.29
C GLU A 175 -5.61 -2.89 0.71
N ALA A 176 -6.91 -2.83 0.99
CA ALA A 176 -7.43 -2.06 2.10
C ALA A 176 -6.54 -2.40 3.30
N PRO A 177 -5.83 -1.42 3.90
CA PRO A 177 -4.99 -1.70 5.04
C PRO A 177 -5.89 -2.39 6.05
N LEU A 178 -5.55 -3.62 6.42
CA LEU A 178 -6.30 -4.41 7.39
C LEU A 178 -6.67 -3.47 8.53
N ASN A 179 -7.95 -3.13 8.63
CA ASN A 179 -8.37 -2.07 9.53
C ASN A 179 -8.06 -2.57 10.94
N ILE A 180 -7.01 -2.02 11.54
CA ILE A 180 -6.50 -2.44 12.85
C ILE A 180 -7.64 -2.41 13.87
N THR A 181 -8.56 -1.45 13.73
CA THR A 181 -9.79 -1.37 14.51
C THR A 181 -10.67 -2.61 14.37
N MET A 182 -10.84 -3.14 13.16
CA MET A 182 -11.62 -4.35 12.89
C MET A 182 -10.95 -5.60 13.47
N ILE A 183 -9.62 -5.69 13.39
CA ILE A 183 -8.85 -6.76 14.05
C ILE A 183 -9.03 -6.70 15.57
N ILE A 184 -8.92 -5.51 16.17
CA ILE A 184 -9.13 -5.31 17.61
C ILE A 184 -10.55 -5.69 18.02
N ILE A 185 -11.57 -5.33 17.24
CA ILE A 185 -12.97 -5.69 17.50
C ILE A 185 -13.16 -7.22 17.46
N VAL A 186 -12.65 -7.89 16.42
CA VAL A 186 -12.76 -9.35 16.29
C VAL A 186 -12.04 -10.05 17.46
N PHE A 187 -10.83 -9.61 17.81
CA PHE A 187 -10.07 -10.19 18.91
C PHE A 187 -10.76 -9.96 20.27
N SER A 188 -11.36 -8.79 20.48
CA SER A 188 -12.13 -8.47 21.68
C SER A 188 -13.36 -9.37 21.82
N ILE A 189 -14.09 -9.63 20.73
CA ILE A 189 -15.24 -10.54 20.72
C ILE A 189 -14.79 -11.96 21.08
N VAL A 190 -13.68 -12.45 20.52
CA VAL A 190 -13.13 -13.78 20.84
C VAL A 190 -12.79 -13.90 22.33
N ILE A 191 -12.15 -12.88 22.92
CA ILE A 191 -11.83 -12.85 24.35
C ILE A 191 -13.10 -12.87 25.21
N ILE A 192 -14.11 -12.08 24.85
CA ILE A 192 -15.39 -12.02 25.58
C ILE A 192 -16.10 -13.38 25.54
N VAL A 193 -16.12 -14.05 24.38
CA VAL A 193 -16.70 -15.39 24.23
C VAL A 193 -15.94 -16.42 25.08
N LEU A 194 -14.60 -16.38 25.08
CA LEU A 194 -13.79 -17.25 25.92
C LEU A 194 -14.06 -17.02 27.42
N ALA A 195 -14.14 -15.76 27.84
CA ALA A 195 -14.42 -15.39 29.22
C ALA A 195 -15.83 -15.85 29.65
N ALA A 196 -16.82 -15.72 28.78
CA ALA A 196 -18.18 -16.20 29.02
C ALA A 196 -18.23 -17.73 29.16
N LEU A 197 -17.54 -18.48 28.29
CA LEU A 197 -17.42 -19.95 28.38
C LEU A 197 -16.78 -20.38 29.70
N LEU A 198 -15.65 -19.75 30.08
CA LEU A 198 -14.98 -20.04 31.35
C LEU A 198 -15.85 -19.71 32.56
N PHE A 199 -16.62 -18.62 32.51
CA PHE A 199 -17.55 -18.25 33.58
C PHE A 199 -18.69 -19.26 33.72
N LEU A 200 -19.27 -19.71 32.61
CA LEU A 200 -20.30 -20.76 32.61
C LEU A 200 -19.78 -22.08 33.18
N LEU A 201 -18.58 -22.50 32.79
CA LEU A 201 -17.92 -23.69 33.33
C LEU A 201 -17.64 -23.58 34.85
N LYS A 202 -17.17 -22.41 35.32
CA LYS A 202 -16.99 -22.14 36.76
C LYS A 202 -18.32 -22.19 37.51
N LYS A 203 -19.39 -21.61 36.96
CA LYS A 203 -20.72 -21.61 37.58
C LYS A 203 -21.29 -23.03 37.68
N GLN A 204 -21.07 -23.88 36.67
CA GLN A 204 -21.49 -25.27 36.70
C GLN A 204 -20.73 -26.08 37.78
N ARG A 205 -19.42 -25.90 37.89
CA ARG A 205 -18.62 -26.49 38.99
C ARG A 205 -19.02 -25.97 40.37
N SER A 206 -19.40 -24.70 40.48
CA SER A 206 -19.84 -24.11 41.75
C SER A 206 -21.23 -24.57 42.18
N LYS A 207 -22.13 -24.87 41.23
CA LYS A 207 -23.45 -25.48 41.55
C LYS A 207 -23.29 -26.90 42.10
N ASN A 208 -22.36 -27.69 41.57
CA ASN A 208 -22.08 -29.03 42.10
C ASN A 208 -21.29 -29.02 43.43
N LYS A 209 -20.81 -27.85 43.90
CA LYS A 209 -20.05 -27.73 45.14
C LYS A 209 -20.88 -27.26 46.34
N LYS A 210 -22.17 -26.94 46.16
CA LYS A 210 -23.09 -26.71 47.27
C LYS A 210 -23.91 -27.98 47.51
N THR A 211 -23.68 -28.56 48.70
CA THR A 211 -24.50 -29.60 49.34
C THR A 211 -24.66 -30.92 48.59
N VAL A 212 -23.57 -31.69 48.48
CA VAL A 212 -23.70 -33.12 48.79
C VAL A 212 -23.64 -33.19 50.31
N ALA A 213 -24.79 -33.01 50.97
CA ALA A 213 -24.95 -33.57 52.30
C ALA A 213 -24.64 -35.07 52.14
N GLU A 214 -23.59 -35.57 52.81
CA GLU A 214 -23.30 -37.00 52.80
C GLU A 214 -24.62 -37.71 53.15
N SER A 215 -25.17 -38.50 52.22
CA SER A 215 -26.46 -39.16 52.43
C SER A 215 -26.36 -40.06 53.66
N GLU A 216 -27.45 -40.24 54.40
CA GLU A 216 -27.50 -41.12 55.57
C GLU A 216 -26.90 -42.51 55.27
N GLN A 217 -27.11 -43.02 54.05
CA GLN A 217 -26.54 -44.27 53.57
C GLN A 217 -25.01 -44.25 53.46
N THR A 218 -24.41 -43.13 53.02
CA THR A 218 -22.95 -42.99 52.97
C THR A 218 -22.33 -42.84 54.36
N LEU A 219 -22.98 -42.12 55.28
CA LEU A 219 -22.51 -41.97 56.65
C LEU A 219 -22.65 -43.27 57.46
N THR A 220 -23.74 -44.04 57.28
CA THR A 220 -23.90 -45.36 57.90
C THR A 220 -22.88 -46.37 57.38
N THR A 221 -22.59 -46.36 56.07
CA THR A 221 -21.53 -47.20 55.50
C THR A 221 -20.15 -46.82 56.04
N LYS A 222 -19.84 -45.52 56.14
CA LYS A 222 -18.59 -45.03 56.74
C LYS A 222 -18.46 -45.43 58.21
N LYS A 223 -19.54 -45.35 59.00
CA LYS A 223 -19.56 -45.82 60.40
C LYS A 223 -19.20 -47.31 60.48
N THR A 224 -19.81 -48.15 59.65
CA THR A 224 -19.55 -49.60 59.64
C THR A 224 -18.11 -49.91 59.25
N LEU A 225 -17.57 -49.24 58.22
CA LEU A 225 -16.19 -49.43 57.80
C LEU A 225 -15.18 -48.99 58.87
N LEU A 226 -15.39 -47.83 59.50
CA LEU A 226 -14.52 -47.33 60.56
C LEU A 226 -14.53 -48.26 61.79
N LEU A 227 -15.69 -48.80 62.17
CA LEU A 227 -15.78 -49.77 63.26
C LEU A 227 -15.11 -51.11 62.90
N SER A 228 -15.22 -51.56 61.65
CA SER A 228 -14.51 -52.74 61.17
C SER A 228 -12.99 -52.54 61.22
N LEU A 229 -12.51 -51.39 60.74
CA LEU A 229 -11.09 -51.05 60.75
C LEU A 229 -10.54 -50.96 62.17
N LEU A 230 -11.27 -50.36 63.11
CA LEU A 230 -10.89 -50.33 64.52
C LEU A 230 -10.80 -51.74 65.13
N LYS A 231 -11.72 -52.65 64.75
CA LYS A 231 -11.72 -54.04 65.21
C LYS A 231 -10.56 -54.84 64.62
N ASP A 232 -10.25 -54.65 63.34
CA ASP A 232 -9.12 -55.29 62.68
C ASP A 232 -7.78 -54.76 63.20
N LEU A 233 -7.68 -53.46 63.49
CA LEU A 233 -6.52 -52.85 64.16
C LEU A 233 -6.28 -53.48 65.53
N GLU A 234 -7.34 -53.68 66.32
CA GLU A 234 -7.25 -54.34 67.63
C GLU A 234 -6.79 -55.80 67.51
N LYS A 235 -7.25 -56.52 66.47
CA LYS A 235 -6.80 -57.88 66.18
C LYS A 235 -5.32 -57.93 65.79
N GLN A 236 -4.85 -57.00 64.96
CA GLN A 236 -3.44 -56.90 64.55
C GLN A 236 -2.52 -56.55 65.74
N TYR A 237 -2.98 -55.68 66.63
CA TYR A 237 -2.28 -55.36 67.87
C TYR A 237 -2.15 -56.57 68.79
N ARG A 238 -3.25 -57.31 69.04
CA ARG A 238 -3.23 -58.54 69.85
C ARG A 238 -2.35 -59.64 69.24
N ALA A 239 -2.20 -59.66 67.92
CA ALA A 239 -1.30 -60.55 67.20
C ALA A 239 0.17 -60.04 67.17
N GLN A 240 0.51 -58.99 67.92
CA GLN A 240 1.83 -58.34 67.97
C GLN A 240 2.38 -57.93 66.59
N SER A 241 1.49 -57.75 65.61
CA SER A 241 1.85 -57.43 64.22
C SER A 241 2.08 -55.93 63.97
N ILE A 242 1.76 -55.09 64.96
CA ILE A 242 1.99 -53.64 64.95
C ILE A 242 2.49 -53.19 66.33
N SER A 243 3.31 -52.14 66.39
CA SER A 243 3.83 -51.59 67.66
C SER A 243 2.77 -50.79 68.43
N ASP A 244 2.92 -50.71 69.76
CA ASP A 244 2.03 -49.94 70.66
C ASP A 244 1.87 -48.47 70.23
N GLU A 245 2.96 -47.84 69.80
CA GLU A 245 2.94 -46.44 69.33
C GLU A 245 2.10 -46.29 68.05
N THR A 246 2.28 -47.22 67.11
CA THR A 246 1.52 -47.25 65.85
C THR A 246 0.04 -47.54 66.10
N TYR A 247 -0.26 -48.46 67.03
CA TYR A 247 -1.62 -48.79 67.42
C TYR A 247 -2.35 -47.59 68.02
N ASN A 248 -1.76 -46.92 69.01
CA ASN A 248 -2.42 -45.81 69.71
C ASN A 248 -2.70 -44.64 68.76
N LYS A 249 -1.73 -44.28 67.90
CA LYS A 249 -1.88 -43.19 66.94
C LYS A 249 -3.02 -43.46 65.94
N ILE A 250 -3.06 -44.65 65.37
CA ILE A 250 -4.07 -45.03 64.37
C ILE A 250 -5.45 -45.20 65.02
N LYS A 251 -5.50 -45.76 66.24
CA LYS A 251 -6.74 -45.91 67.02
C LYS A 251 -7.39 -44.57 67.33
N ASP A 252 -6.61 -43.61 67.80
CA ASP A 252 -7.14 -42.29 68.17
C ASP A 252 -7.67 -41.53 66.95
N GLU A 253 -6.98 -41.63 65.81
CA GLU A 253 -7.41 -41.02 64.55
C GLU A 253 -8.73 -41.62 64.05
N TYR A 254 -8.84 -42.96 63.98
CA TYR A 254 -10.08 -43.60 63.53
C TYR A 254 -11.23 -43.45 64.54
N LYS A 255 -10.94 -43.38 65.84
CA LYS A 255 -11.96 -43.09 66.86
C LYS A 255 -12.52 -41.69 66.68
N GLN A 256 -11.67 -40.69 66.43
CA GLN A 256 -12.11 -39.32 66.18
C GLN A 256 -12.99 -39.25 64.92
N GLN A 257 -12.55 -39.88 63.83
CA GLN A 257 -13.33 -39.95 62.59
C GLN A 257 -14.69 -40.66 62.80
N ALA A 258 -14.74 -41.72 63.61
CA ALA A 258 -15.97 -42.42 63.93
C ALA A 258 -16.93 -41.54 64.75
N VAL A 259 -16.43 -40.75 65.71
CA VAL A 259 -17.22 -39.81 66.50
C VAL A 259 -17.79 -38.70 65.60
N ASP A 260 -17.00 -38.15 64.69
CA ASP A 260 -17.46 -37.11 63.76
C ASP A 260 -18.54 -37.63 62.81
N VAL A 261 -18.41 -38.87 62.32
CA VAL A 261 -19.44 -39.53 61.51
C VAL A 261 -20.72 -39.79 62.32
N MET A 262 -20.61 -40.22 63.58
CA MET A 262 -21.77 -40.44 64.44
C MET A 262 -22.50 -39.12 64.76
N LYS A 263 -21.76 -38.05 65.05
CA LYS A 263 -22.34 -36.73 65.28
C LYS A 263 -23.11 -36.22 64.07
N LYS A 264 -22.55 -36.37 62.86
CA LYS A 264 -23.23 -36.05 61.60
C LYS A 264 -24.48 -36.92 61.35
N LEU A 265 -24.48 -38.19 61.77
CA LEU A 265 -25.67 -39.05 61.70
C LEU A 265 -26.76 -38.63 62.69
N ASP A 266 -26.39 -38.21 63.89
CA ASP A 266 -27.35 -37.74 64.91
C ASP A 266 -27.95 -36.39 64.52
N ASP A 267 -27.14 -35.49 63.95
CA ASP A 267 -27.60 -34.20 63.43
C ASP A 267 -28.55 -34.35 62.22
N LEU A 268 -28.50 -35.47 61.50
CA LEU A 268 -29.44 -35.81 60.40
C LEU A 268 -30.76 -36.43 60.89
N LYS A 269 -30.81 -36.93 62.13
CA LYS A 269 -31.99 -37.60 62.72
C LYS A 269 -32.84 -36.70 63.62
N LYS A 270 -32.37 -35.49 63.92
CA LYS A 270 -33.12 -34.42 64.59
C LYS A 270 -33.88 -33.57 63.58
#